data_AF-A0A9E1MY40-F1
#
_entry.id   AF-A0A9E1MY40-F1
#
_cell.length_a   1.000
_cell.length_b   1.000
_cell.length_c   1.000
_cell.angle_alpha   90.00
_cell.angle_beta   90.00
_cell.angle_gamma   90.00
#
_symmetry.space_group_name_H-M   'P 1'
#
loop_
_entity.id
_entity.type
_entity.pdbx_description
1 polymer ?
#
loop_
_entity_poly.entity_id
_entity_poly.type
_entity_poly.pdbx_seq_one_letter_code
_entity_poly.pdbx_strand_id
1 'polypeptide(L)'
;MLFFLLLSLSLASPPTVDLVPAEKEGCLDTTPKAIEAARALEVAFLNAEEDQFLMLHRELQHEIKCMCSPPPVRDVAQLHRSLAIWQFVSGQYGASRGSWSAAKQLDPMWSIEAWGLPEGHQLRQLWDEARQDTSRQSLRSPPGGWLIDGKPDTTVPSARPALIQGFYADNSLWHAGVAKSLAEIPTPPEDEEKKLRKRKGIRIGGSVGAGLCC
;
A
#
# COMPACT_ATOMS: atom_id res chain seq x y z
N MET A 1 -16.60 -28.91 -71.10
CA MET A 1 -17.49 -29.13 -69.92
C MET A 1 -17.14 -28.06 -68.89
N LEU A 2 -18.09 -27.15 -68.63
CA LEU A 2 -18.02 -26.08 -67.63
C LEU A 2 -18.12 -26.65 -66.21
N PHE A 3 -17.33 -26.15 -65.27
CA PHE A 3 -17.66 -26.17 -63.85
C PHE A 3 -17.25 -24.84 -63.21
N PHE A 4 -18.24 -23.98 -62.96
CA PHE A 4 -18.14 -22.77 -62.15
C PHE A 4 -18.33 -23.17 -60.67
N LEU A 5 -17.36 -22.89 -59.81
CA LEU A 5 -17.50 -22.98 -58.35
C LEU A 5 -17.52 -21.57 -57.77
N LEU A 6 -18.70 -21.13 -57.35
CA LEU A 6 -18.95 -19.89 -56.62
C LEU A 6 -18.59 -20.11 -55.15
N LEU A 7 -17.56 -19.43 -54.66
CA LEU A 7 -17.19 -19.39 -53.25
C LEU A 7 -17.84 -18.16 -52.60
N SER A 8 -18.92 -18.37 -51.86
CA SER A 8 -19.59 -17.32 -51.08
C SER A 8 -18.83 -17.06 -49.77
N LEU A 9 -18.11 -15.93 -49.69
CA LEU A 9 -17.57 -15.42 -48.43
C LEU A 9 -18.70 -14.79 -47.60
N SER A 10 -19.01 -15.38 -46.45
CA SER A 10 -19.88 -14.78 -45.45
C SER A 10 -19.03 -13.91 -44.52
N LEU A 11 -19.24 -12.59 -44.57
CA LEU A 11 -18.65 -11.62 -43.65
C LEU A 11 -19.38 -11.72 -42.30
N ALA A 12 -18.76 -12.41 -41.34
CA ALA A 12 -19.21 -12.37 -39.95
C ALA A 12 -18.66 -11.10 -39.28
N SER A 13 -19.54 -10.21 -38.83
CA SER A 13 -19.16 -9.06 -38.01
C SER A 13 -18.64 -9.52 -36.64
N PRO A 14 -17.59 -8.89 -36.09
CA PRO A 14 -17.12 -9.20 -34.74
C PRO A 14 -18.17 -8.77 -33.70
N PRO A 15 -18.29 -9.49 -32.57
CA PRO A 15 -19.17 -9.09 -31.48
C PRO A 15 -18.65 -7.78 -30.86
N THR A 16 -19.56 -6.82 -30.70
CA THR A 16 -19.36 -5.63 -29.87
C THR A 16 -19.22 -6.07 -28.42
N VAL A 17 -18.02 -5.93 -27.86
CA VAL A 17 -17.78 -6.03 -26.43
C VAL A 17 -18.32 -4.75 -25.81
N ASP A 18 -19.49 -4.83 -25.19
CA ASP A 18 -19.99 -3.76 -24.33
C ASP A 18 -19.00 -3.61 -23.16
N LEU A 19 -18.24 -2.52 -23.19
CA LEU A 19 -17.41 -2.08 -22.08
C LEU A 19 -18.35 -1.66 -20.96
N VAL A 20 -18.67 -2.60 -20.07
CA VAL A 20 -19.28 -2.32 -18.78
C VAL A 20 -18.38 -1.29 -18.09
N PRO A 21 -18.89 -0.10 -17.72
CA PRO A 21 -18.08 0.86 -16.97
C PRO A 21 -17.63 0.18 -15.69
N ALA A 22 -16.31 0.23 -15.42
CA ALA A 22 -15.71 -0.32 -14.22
C ALA A 22 -16.49 0.18 -13.01
N GLU A 23 -17.34 -0.70 -12.45
CA GLU A 23 -17.97 -0.47 -11.17
C GLU A 23 -16.81 -0.21 -10.21
N LYS A 24 -16.93 0.86 -9.43
CA LYS A 24 -15.95 1.24 -8.41
C LYS A 24 -16.02 0.11 -7.38
N GLU A 25 -15.32 -1.01 -7.62
CA GLU A 25 -15.29 -2.14 -6.70
C GLU A 25 -14.81 -1.60 -5.37
N GLY A 26 -15.76 -1.47 -4.44
CA GLY A 26 -15.49 -1.08 -3.07
C GLY A 26 -14.46 -2.05 -2.52
N CYS A 27 -13.41 -1.50 -1.96
CA CYS A 27 -12.35 -2.28 -1.40
C CYS A 27 -12.74 -2.55 0.06
N LEU A 28 -13.14 -3.79 0.35
CA LEU A 28 -13.40 -4.23 1.72
C LEU A 28 -12.14 -4.04 2.56
N ASP A 29 -12.29 -3.54 3.78
CA ASP A 29 -11.14 -3.27 4.66
C ASP A 29 -10.37 -4.54 5.03
N THR A 30 -9.16 -4.66 4.51
CA THR A 30 -8.26 -5.79 4.72
C THR A 30 -7.21 -5.53 5.81
N THR A 31 -7.31 -4.42 6.54
CA THR A 31 -6.32 -4.05 7.57
C THR A 31 -5.98 -5.21 8.53
N PRO A 32 -6.95 -5.93 9.12
CA PRO A 32 -6.64 -7.05 10.01
C PRO A 32 -5.87 -8.18 9.32
N LYS A 33 -6.23 -8.50 8.07
CA LYS A 33 -5.57 -9.56 7.28
C LYS A 33 -4.14 -9.19 6.90
N ALA A 34 -3.91 -7.95 6.49
CA ALA A 34 -2.57 -7.44 6.19
C ALA A 34 -1.65 -7.53 7.41
N ILE A 35 -2.14 -7.14 8.60
CA ILE A 35 -1.35 -7.24 9.84
C ILE A 35 -1.09 -8.69 10.24
N GLU A 36 -2.07 -9.59 10.08
CA GLU A 36 -1.88 -11.01 10.35
C GLU A 36 -0.86 -11.64 9.39
N ALA A 37 -0.97 -11.36 8.08
CA ALA A 37 -0.02 -11.84 7.08
C ALA A 37 1.40 -11.32 7.35
N ALA A 38 1.55 -10.05 7.77
CA ALA A 38 2.84 -9.50 8.17
C ALA A 38 3.44 -10.25 9.36
N ARG A 39 2.65 -10.51 10.41
CA ARG A 39 3.10 -11.28 11.59
C ARG A 39 3.49 -12.70 11.23
N ALA A 40 2.62 -13.40 10.49
CA ALA A 40 2.87 -14.77 10.06
C ALA A 40 4.12 -14.87 9.17
N LEU A 41 4.40 -13.86 8.33
CA LEU A 41 5.57 -13.83 7.46
C LEU A 41 6.87 -13.81 8.27
N GLU A 42 6.93 -13.05 9.37
CA GLU A 42 8.10 -13.08 10.25
C GLU A 42 8.30 -14.44 10.90
N VAL A 43 7.21 -15.07 11.36
CA VAL A 43 7.26 -16.41 11.96
C VAL A 43 7.76 -17.45 10.95
N ALA A 44 7.23 -17.44 9.72
CA ALA A 44 7.66 -18.33 8.66
C ALA A 44 9.15 -18.16 8.32
N PHE A 45 9.64 -16.92 8.30
CA PHE A 45 11.07 -16.66 8.12
C PHE A 45 11.92 -17.24 9.25
N LEU A 46 11.54 -17.03 10.50
CA LEU A 46 12.28 -17.52 11.68
C LEU A 46 12.29 -19.05 11.77
N ASN A 47 11.25 -19.72 11.27
CA ASN A 47 11.15 -21.17 11.23
C ASN A 47 11.71 -21.80 9.94
N ALA A 48 12.27 -21.00 9.01
CA ALA A 48 12.74 -21.45 7.70
C ALA A 48 11.67 -22.15 6.84
N GLU A 49 10.42 -21.69 6.93
CA GLU A 49 9.28 -22.20 6.16
C GLU A 49 9.17 -21.46 4.81
N GLU A 50 10.01 -21.84 3.83
CA GLU A 50 10.15 -21.13 2.55
C GLU A 50 8.82 -20.95 1.78
N ASP A 51 8.06 -22.03 1.56
CA ASP A 51 6.82 -21.98 0.80
C ASP A 51 5.77 -21.07 1.45
N GLN A 52 5.67 -21.16 2.78
CA GLN A 52 4.76 -20.35 3.59
C GLN A 52 5.18 -18.88 3.56
N PHE A 53 6.49 -18.59 3.66
CA PHE A 53 7.04 -17.24 3.55
C PHE A 53 6.73 -16.59 2.20
N LEU A 54 6.92 -17.31 1.09
CA LEU A 54 6.62 -16.82 -0.26
C LEU A 54 5.12 -16.55 -0.45
N MET A 55 4.28 -17.43 0.10
CA MET A 55 2.82 -17.30 0.01
C MET A 55 2.31 -16.11 0.84
N LEU A 56 2.74 -15.98 2.09
CA LEU A 56 2.36 -14.87 2.98
C LEU A 56 2.85 -13.53 2.46
N HIS A 57 4.00 -13.48 1.77
CA HIS A 57 4.43 -12.24 1.13
C HIS A 57 3.45 -11.79 0.05
N ARG A 58 2.99 -12.71 -0.81
CA ARG A 58 2.00 -12.40 -1.86
C ARG A 58 0.67 -11.98 -1.25
N GLU A 59 0.24 -12.65 -0.18
CA GLU A 59 -0.95 -12.27 0.57
C GLU A 59 -0.81 -10.86 1.15
N LEU A 60 0.28 -10.58 1.87
CA LEU A 60 0.55 -9.24 2.41
C LEU A 60 0.50 -8.15 1.33
N GLN A 61 1.12 -8.38 0.17
CA GLN A 61 1.08 -7.44 -0.96
C GLN A 61 -0.33 -7.22 -1.52
N HIS A 62 -1.16 -8.26 -1.52
CA HIS A 62 -2.55 -8.19 -1.95
C HIS A 62 -3.37 -7.38 -0.93
N GLU A 63 -3.30 -7.76 0.35
CA GLU A 63 -4.09 -7.17 1.42
C GLU A 63 -3.69 -5.71 1.68
N ILE A 64 -2.42 -5.30 1.53
CA ILE A 64 -1.99 -3.89 1.73
C ILE A 64 -2.78 -2.91 0.86
N LYS A 65 -3.12 -3.30 -0.37
CA LYS A 65 -3.84 -2.43 -1.33
C LYS A 65 -5.21 -1.99 -0.83
N CYS A 66 -5.73 -2.72 0.15
CA CYS A 66 -7.07 -2.56 0.67
C CYS A 66 -7.17 -2.22 2.17
N MET A 67 -6.06 -1.80 2.78
CA MET A 67 -6.07 -1.34 4.16
C MET A 67 -6.83 -0.01 4.28
N CYS A 68 -8.05 -0.04 4.81
CA CYS A 68 -8.89 1.15 5.01
C CYS A 68 -8.74 1.70 6.43
N SER A 69 -8.83 0.84 7.44
CA SER A 69 -8.71 1.28 8.84
C SER A 69 -7.28 1.68 9.20
N PRO A 70 -7.08 2.62 10.14
CA PRO A 70 -5.76 2.96 10.66
C PRO A 70 -5.22 1.80 11.53
N PRO A 71 -4.15 1.09 11.12
CA PRO A 71 -3.51 0.11 11.99
C PRO A 71 -2.81 0.81 13.18
N PRO A 72 -2.73 0.16 14.35
CA PRO A 72 -1.88 0.60 15.45
C PRO A 72 -0.42 0.77 15.01
N VAL A 73 0.27 1.78 15.56
CA VAL A 73 1.66 2.11 15.20
C VAL A 73 2.61 0.90 15.34
N ARG A 74 2.41 0.07 16.37
CA ARG A 74 3.21 -1.15 16.57
C ARG A 74 2.99 -2.19 15.47
N ASP A 75 1.77 -2.28 14.96
CA ASP A 75 1.44 -3.17 13.83
C ASP A 75 2.02 -2.64 12.52
N VAL A 76 2.10 -1.31 12.35
CA VAL A 76 2.84 -0.71 11.22
C VAL A 76 4.34 -0.98 11.34
N ALA A 77 4.92 -0.90 12.54
CA ALA A 77 6.31 -1.26 12.77
C ALA A 77 6.58 -2.73 12.39
N GLN A 78 5.71 -3.64 12.82
CA GLN A 78 5.71 -5.05 12.43
C GLN A 78 5.64 -5.23 10.91
N LEU A 79 4.71 -4.55 10.23
CA LEU A 79 4.60 -4.58 8.77
C LEU A 79 5.92 -4.18 8.08
N HIS A 80 6.58 -3.12 8.56
CA HIS A 80 7.87 -2.71 8.01
C HIS A 80 8.99 -3.74 8.25
N ARG A 81 9.01 -4.41 9.41
CA ARG A 81 9.96 -5.51 9.66
C ARG A 81 9.74 -6.69 8.72
N SER A 82 8.50 -7.12 8.50
CA SER A 82 8.13 -8.15 7.53
C SER A 82 8.62 -7.80 6.11
N LEU A 83 8.44 -6.54 5.69
CA LEU A 83 8.95 -6.05 4.41
C LEU A 83 10.48 -6.02 4.36
N ALA A 84 11.14 -5.66 5.46
CA ALA A 84 12.60 -5.65 5.54
C ALA A 84 13.20 -7.06 5.38
N ILE A 85 12.56 -8.07 5.97
CA ILE A 85 12.92 -9.49 5.81
C ILE A 85 12.75 -9.91 4.35
N TRP A 86 11.59 -9.65 3.75
CA TRP A 86 11.35 -9.95 2.33
C TRP A 86 12.41 -9.32 1.42
N GLN A 87 12.72 -8.04 1.65
CA GLN A 87 13.71 -7.31 0.88
C GLN A 87 15.12 -7.89 1.08
N PHE A 88 15.46 -8.35 2.29
CA PHE A 88 16.72 -9.04 2.55
C PHE A 88 16.82 -10.36 1.77
N VAL A 89 15.81 -11.23 1.88
CA VAL A 89 15.77 -12.52 1.16
C VAL A 89 15.83 -12.30 -0.36
N SER A 90 15.23 -11.22 -0.84
CA SER A 90 15.24 -10.84 -2.27
C SER A 90 16.53 -10.11 -2.72
N GLY A 91 17.56 -9.99 -1.87
CA GLY A 91 18.81 -9.30 -2.19
C GLY A 91 18.71 -7.76 -2.30
N GLN A 92 17.57 -7.17 -1.92
CA GLN A 92 17.30 -5.74 -1.95
C GLN A 92 17.77 -5.05 -0.65
N TYR A 93 19.06 -5.16 -0.34
CA TYR A 93 19.61 -4.70 0.95
C TYR A 93 19.40 -3.20 1.24
N GLY A 94 19.45 -2.34 0.20
CA GLY A 94 19.15 -0.92 0.35
C GLY A 94 17.71 -0.67 0.79
N ALA A 95 16.74 -1.37 0.19
CA ALA A 95 15.34 -1.29 0.58
C ALA A 95 15.13 -1.87 1.98
N SER A 96 15.77 -3.01 2.29
CA SER A 96 15.71 -3.66 3.60
C SER A 96 16.12 -2.68 4.72
N ARG A 97 17.24 -1.97 4.57
CA ARG A 97 17.67 -0.93 5.53
C ARG A 97 16.65 0.19 5.69
N GLY A 98 15.99 0.61 4.60
CA GLY A 98 14.92 1.60 4.65
C GLY A 98 13.74 1.11 5.51
N SER A 99 13.27 -0.12 5.27
CA SER A 99 12.18 -0.71 6.04
C SER A 99 12.56 -0.93 7.50
N TRP A 100 13.81 -1.32 7.80
CA TRP A 100 14.32 -1.36 9.17
C TRP A 100 14.34 0.02 9.83
N SER A 101 14.70 1.08 9.10
CA SER A 101 14.64 2.45 9.62
C SER A 101 13.21 2.84 10.03
N ALA A 102 12.22 2.47 9.21
CA ALA A 102 10.81 2.69 9.53
C ALA A 102 10.39 1.93 10.79
N ALA A 103 10.70 0.64 10.88
CA ALA A 103 10.41 -0.17 12.07
C ALA A 103 11.02 0.43 13.35
N LYS A 104 12.31 0.82 13.31
CA LYS A 104 13.01 1.45 14.46
C LYS A 104 12.34 2.75 14.92
N GLN A 105 11.87 3.57 13.99
CA GLN A 105 11.24 4.85 14.33
C GLN A 105 9.84 4.66 14.92
N LEU A 106 9.08 3.68 14.43
CA LEU A 106 7.71 3.43 14.86
C LEU A 106 7.65 2.65 16.18
N ASP A 107 8.60 1.74 16.43
CA ASP A 107 8.70 1.00 17.68
C ASP A 107 10.15 0.98 18.21
N PRO A 108 10.61 2.07 18.85
CA PRO A 108 11.98 2.19 19.35
C PRO A 108 12.35 1.19 20.46
N MET A 109 11.35 0.57 21.10
CA MET A 109 11.57 -0.40 22.18
C MET A 109 11.75 -1.82 21.67
N TRP A 110 11.44 -2.08 20.40
CA TRP A 110 11.64 -3.38 19.79
C TRP A 110 13.10 -3.56 19.36
N SER A 111 13.64 -4.77 19.58
CA SER A 111 15.01 -5.13 19.21
C SER A 111 15.02 -6.45 18.43
N ILE A 112 15.84 -6.50 17.39
CA ILE A 112 16.08 -7.72 16.60
C ILE A 112 16.76 -8.83 17.41
N GLU A 113 17.36 -8.50 18.57
CA GLU A 113 17.98 -9.48 19.47
C GLU A 113 16.97 -10.53 19.97
N ALA A 114 15.68 -10.16 20.06
CA ALA A 114 14.61 -11.09 20.41
C ALA A 114 14.48 -12.27 19.42
N TRP A 115 15.06 -12.17 18.22
CA TRP A 115 15.06 -13.24 17.22
C TRP A 115 16.21 -14.24 17.39
N GLY A 116 17.16 -14.01 18.32
CA GLY A 116 18.25 -14.94 18.60
C GLY A 116 19.18 -15.18 17.40
N LEU A 117 19.25 -14.25 16.45
CA LEU A 117 20.15 -14.36 15.30
C LEU A 117 21.61 -14.36 15.76
N PRO A 118 22.49 -15.21 15.20
CA PRO A 118 23.90 -15.24 15.54
C PRO A 118 24.59 -13.89 15.36
N GLU A 119 25.67 -13.67 16.11
CA GLU A 119 26.55 -12.53 15.87
C GLU A 119 27.10 -12.57 14.43
N GLY A 120 27.14 -11.40 13.78
CA GLY A 120 27.56 -11.30 12.38
C GLY A 120 26.50 -11.70 11.35
N HIS A 121 25.31 -12.16 11.76
CA HIS A 121 24.22 -12.44 10.81
C HIS A 121 23.88 -11.19 9.98
N GLN A 122 23.83 -11.33 8.65
CA GLN A 122 23.69 -10.20 7.74
C GLN A 122 22.40 -9.39 8.00
N LEU A 123 21.30 -10.03 8.37
CA LEU A 123 20.06 -9.32 8.73
C LEU A 123 20.23 -8.42 9.96
N ARG A 124 21.04 -8.84 10.95
CA ARG A 124 21.38 -8.03 12.12
C ARG A 124 22.21 -6.82 11.71
N GLN A 125 23.19 -7.01 10.83
CA GLN A 125 23.98 -5.90 10.28
C GLN A 125 23.10 -4.86 9.57
N LEU A 126 22.13 -5.29 8.76
CA LEU A 126 21.20 -4.37 8.08
C LEU A 126 20.31 -3.59 9.07
N TRP A 127 19.89 -4.23 10.16
CA TRP A 127 19.18 -3.55 11.26
C TRP A 127 20.05 -2.51 11.96
N ASP A 128 21.30 -2.86 12.26
CA ASP A 128 22.25 -1.97 12.94
C ASP A 128 22.60 -0.76 12.06
N GLU A 129 22.81 -0.98 10.76
CA GLU A 129 23.08 0.06 9.76
C GLU A 129 21.87 0.95 9.45
N ALA A 130 20.65 0.52 9.77
CA ALA A 130 19.45 1.29 9.49
C ALA A 130 19.41 2.58 10.32
N ARG A 131 19.69 3.70 9.65
CA ARG A 131 19.71 5.04 10.23
C ARG A 131 18.30 5.58 10.37
N GLN A 132 17.99 6.18 11.51
CA GLN A 132 16.74 6.91 11.73
C GLN A 132 16.92 8.34 11.21
N ASP A 133 16.25 8.65 10.11
CA ASP A 133 16.16 10.01 9.56
C ASP A 133 14.71 10.49 9.72
N THR A 134 14.55 11.67 10.33
CA THR A 134 13.27 12.28 10.65
C THR A 134 12.84 13.32 9.62
N SER A 135 13.58 13.48 8.52
CA SER A 135 13.26 14.37 7.42
C SER A 135 11.89 14.03 6.82
N ARG A 136 11.08 15.06 6.61
CA ARG A 136 9.72 14.94 6.06
C ARG A 136 9.53 15.89 4.90
N GLN A 137 8.65 15.51 3.98
CA GLN A 137 8.23 16.32 2.85
C GLN A 137 6.71 16.49 2.87
N SER A 138 6.24 17.66 2.46
CA SER A 138 4.80 17.94 2.40
C SER A 138 4.16 17.19 1.23
N LEU A 139 2.96 16.67 1.47
CA LEU A 139 2.11 16.07 0.47
C LEU A 139 0.94 16.98 0.15
N ARG A 140 0.52 16.96 -1.12
CA ARG A 140 -0.83 17.42 -1.46
C ARG A 140 -1.83 16.46 -0.79
N SER A 141 -2.76 16.98 -0.02
CA SER A 141 -3.79 16.16 0.62
C SER A 141 -4.91 15.79 -0.35
N PRO A 142 -5.37 14.52 -0.37
CA PRO A 142 -6.64 14.17 -0.97
C PRO A 142 -7.80 14.75 -0.14
N PRO A 143 -9.03 14.76 -0.67
CA PRO A 143 -10.17 15.39 -0.01
C PRO A 143 -10.46 14.85 1.41
N GLY A 144 -10.32 13.53 1.61
CA GLY A 144 -10.47 12.88 2.92
C GLY A 144 -9.21 12.85 3.78
N GLY A 145 -8.09 13.38 3.28
CA GLY A 145 -6.81 13.38 3.97
C GLY A 145 -5.99 12.10 3.81
N TRP A 146 -4.78 12.13 4.37
CA TRP A 146 -3.85 11.01 4.41
C TRP A 146 -3.77 10.45 5.83
N LEU A 147 -3.61 9.13 5.94
CA LEU A 147 -2.94 8.48 7.04
C LEU A 147 -1.53 8.09 6.59
N ILE A 148 -0.54 8.46 7.40
CA ILE A 148 0.87 8.13 7.23
C ILE A 148 1.30 7.32 8.45
N ASP A 149 1.75 6.10 8.23
CA ASP A 149 2.05 5.12 9.28
C ASP A 149 0.91 4.97 10.31
N GLY A 150 -0.34 4.93 9.82
CA GLY A 150 -1.55 4.78 10.63
C GLY A 150 -2.02 6.05 11.35
N LYS A 151 -1.39 7.21 11.10
CA LYS A 151 -1.78 8.49 11.73
C LYS A 151 -2.17 9.55 10.71
N PRO A 152 -3.19 10.39 10.98
CA PRO A 152 -3.48 11.55 10.15
C PRO A 152 -2.26 12.48 10.04
N ASP A 153 -1.79 12.72 8.83
CA ASP A 153 -0.64 13.61 8.57
C ASP A 153 -0.75 14.22 7.16
N THR A 154 -0.05 15.31 6.92
CA THR A 154 0.09 15.95 5.60
C THR A 154 1.54 15.95 5.11
N THR A 155 2.40 15.24 5.82
CA THR A 155 3.82 15.09 5.51
C THR A 155 4.20 13.62 5.54
N VAL A 156 5.13 13.22 4.66
CA VAL A 156 5.66 11.86 4.57
C VAL A 156 7.16 11.86 4.85
N PRO A 157 7.71 10.83 5.51
CA PRO A 157 9.15 10.64 5.60
C PRO A 157 9.81 10.62 4.22
N SER A 158 10.93 11.33 4.06
CA SER A 158 11.64 11.39 2.77
C SER A 158 12.77 10.37 2.63
N ALA A 159 13.23 9.81 3.75
CA ALA A 159 14.42 8.97 3.82
C ALA A 159 14.11 7.50 4.21
N ARG A 160 12.83 7.15 4.33
CA ARG A 160 12.38 5.79 4.65
C ARG A 160 11.02 5.51 4.00
N PRO A 161 10.68 4.24 3.76
CA PRO A 161 9.32 3.88 3.38
C PRO A 161 8.32 4.25 4.47
N ALA A 162 7.08 4.47 4.04
CA ALA A 162 5.93 4.72 4.91
C ALA A 162 4.69 3.99 4.38
N LEU A 163 3.85 3.50 5.30
CA LEU A 163 2.50 3.08 4.96
C LEU A 163 1.67 4.33 4.71
N ILE A 164 1.06 4.43 3.53
CA ILE A 164 0.20 5.54 3.15
C ILE A 164 -1.22 5.04 2.88
N GLN A 165 -2.21 5.75 3.40
CA GLN A 165 -3.63 5.50 3.11
C GLN A 165 -4.28 6.85 2.80
N GLY A 166 -4.81 7.03 1.59
CA GLY A 166 -5.45 8.25 1.13
C GLY A 166 -6.94 8.04 0.94
N PHE A 167 -7.75 9.04 1.28
CA PHE A 167 -9.20 8.92 1.31
C PHE A 167 -9.91 9.97 0.45
N TYR A 168 -11.04 9.58 -0.11
CA TYR A 168 -12.01 10.52 -0.70
C TYR A 168 -12.77 11.27 0.39
N ALA A 169 -13.53 12.31 0.01
CA ALA A 169 -14.29 13.14 0.95
C ALA A 169 -15.40 12.37 1.71
N ASP A 170 -15.86 11.25 1.16
CA ASP A 170 -16.84 10.34 1.75
C ASP A 170 -16.19 9.28 2.67
N ASN A 171 -14.89 9.42 2.96
CA ASN A 171 -14.04 8.47 3.69
C ASN A 171 -13.85 7.10 2.99
N SER A 172 -14.24 6.94 1.73
CA SER A 172 -13.86 5.75 0.97
C SER A 172 -12.36 5.74 0.67
N LEU A 173 -11.76 4.56 0.69
CA LEU A 173 -10.34 4.38 0.39
C LEU A 173 -10.08 4.77 -1.07
N TRP A 174 -9.15 5.70 -1.28
CA TRP A 174 -8.64 6.04 -2.60
C TRP A 174 -7.36 5.26 -2.92
N HIS A 175 -6.45 5.17 -1.96
CA HIS A 175 -5.18 4.48 -2.15
C HIS A 175 -4.66 3.93 -0.82
N ALA A 176 -4.15 2.70 -0.81
CA ALA A 176 -3.32 2.17 0.26
C ALA A 176 -2.07 1.50 -0.32
N GLY A 177 -0.94 1.66 0.35
CA GLY A 177 0.33 1.12 -0.11
C GLY A 177 1.50 1.48 0.79
N VAL A 178 2.63 0.80 0.60
CA VAL A 178 3.91 1.23 1.19
C VAL A 178 4.72 1.95 0.13
N ALA A 179 4.84 3.27 0.27
CA ALA A 179 5.62 4.10 -0.62
C ALA A 179 7.08 4.15 -0.14
N LYS A 180 8.02 3.81 -1.01
CA LYS A 180 9.47 3.83 -0.71
C LYS A 180 10.09 5.20 -0.93
N SER A 181 9.43 6.05 -1.71
CA SER A 181 9.84 7.43 -2.00
C SER A 181 8.64 8.27 -2.37
N LEU A 182 8.81 9.60 -2.36
CA LEU A 182 7.77 10.54 -2.78
C LEU A 182 7.26 10.27 -4.21
N ALA A 183 8.12 9.78 -5.10
CA ALA A 183 7.78 9.49 -6.49
C ALA A 183 6.80 8.30 -6.64
N GLU A 184 6.70 7.42 -5.65
CA GLU A 184 5.75 6.30 -5.64
C GLU A 184 4.37 6.70 -5.13
N ILE A 185 4.22 7.89 -4.53
CA ILE A 185 2.95 8.36 -3.97
C ILE A 185 2.08 8.90 -5.11
N PRO A 186 0.89 8.33 -5.35
CA PRO A 186 0.04 8.80 -6.43
C PRO A 186 -0.45 10.23 -6.17
N THR A 187 -0.73 10.97 -7.25
CA THR A 187 -1.30 12.31 -7.13
C THR A 187 -2.76 12.22 -6.71
N PRO A 188 -3.19 12.95 -5.66
CA PRO A 188 -4.59 12.97 -5.24
C PRO A 188 -5.58 13.30 -6.34
N PRO A 189 -6.76 12.64 -6.36
CA PRO A 189 -7.84 13.01 -7.24
C PRO A 189 -8.21 14.47 -6.96
N GLU A 190 -8.60 15.17 -8.02
CA GLU A 190 -9.08 16.53 -7.86
C GLU A 190 -10.45 16.50 -7.17
N ASP A 191 -10.63 17.40 -6.21
CA ASP A 191 -11.91 17.60 -5.55
C ASP A 191 -12.88 18.22 -6.58
N GLU A 192 -13.73 17.38 -7.17
CA GLU A 192 -14.75 17.80 -8.16
C GLU A 192 -15.74 18.80 -7.56
N GLU A 193 -16.01 18.74 -6.25
CA GLU A 193 -16.85 19.71 -5.56
C GLU A 193 -16.13 21.07 -5.46
N LYS A 194 -14.82 21.07 -5.17
CA LYS A 194 -13.99 22.29 -5.22
C LYS A 194 -13.83 22.82 -6.64
N LYS A 195 -13.78 21.98 -7.67
CA LYS A 195 -13.85 22.41 -9.08
C LYS A 195 -15.19 23.06 -9.39
N LEU A 196 -16.30 22.46 -8.97
CA LEU A 196 -17.63 23.03 -9.18
C LEU A 196 -17.78 24.35 -8.43
N ARG A 197 -17.32 24.45 -7.17
CA ARG A 197 -17.32 25.69 -6.39
C ARG A 197 -16.42 26.77 -6.99
N LYS A 198 -15.23 26.40 -7.49
CA LYS A 198 -14.30 27.31 -8.19
C LYS A 198 -14.86 27.78 -9.53
N ARG A 199 -15.62 26.93 -10.23
CA ARG A 199 -16.37 27.29 -11.45
C ARG A 199 -17.63 28.11 -11.17
N LYS A 200 -18.29 27.90 -10.03
CA LYS A 200 -19.60 28.52 -9.70
C LYS A 200 -19.53 29.74 -8.77
N GLY A 201 -18.40 30.02 -8.11
CA GLY A 201 -18.22 31.26 -7.34
C GLY A 201 -19.27 31.55 -6.25
N ILE A 202 -19.97 30.55 -5.69
CA ILE A 202 -21.10 30.78 -4.77
C ILE A 202 -21.01 29.86 -3.54
N ARG A 203 -21.18 30.50 -2.36
CA ARG A 203 -21.30 29.93 -1.00
C ARG A 203 -22.42 28.89 -0.92
N ILE A 204 -22.26 27.84 -0.10
CA ILE A 204 -23.25 27.39 0.90
C ILE A 204 -22.71 26.21 1.75
N GLY A 205 -22.92 26.36 3.07
CA GLY A 205 -23.36 25.40 4.09
C GLY A 205 -23.09 23.90 3.95
N GLY A 206 -22.38 23.35 4.95
CA GLY A 206 -22.00 21.94 5.02
C GLY A 206 -23.03 20.99 5.65
N SER A 207 -22.64 19.72 5.67
CA SER A 207 -23.14 18.64 6.54
C SER A 207 -22.10 17.52 6.51
N VAL A 208 -21.70 17.00 7.67
CA VAL A 208 -20.76 15.88 7.81
C VAL A 208 -21.58 14.63 8.12
N GLY A 209 -21.60 13.68 7.18
CA GLY A 209 -22.08 12.32 7.40
C GLY A 209 -20.90 11.39 7.70
N ALA A 210 -21.01 10.60 8.75
CA ALA A 210 -20.06 9.53 9.03
C ALA A 210 -20.24 8.41 7.99
N GLY A 211 -19.28 8.29 7.06
CA GLY A 211 -19.23 7.23 6.05
C GLY A 211 -18.41 6.02 6.53
N LEU A 212 -18.99 4.83 6.40
CA LEU A 212 -18.32 3.54 6.51
C LEU A 212 -17.34 3.35 5.33
N CYS A 213 -16.22 2.67 5.56
CA CYS A 213 -15.48 2.01 4.48
C CYS A 213 -16.44 0.99 3.83
N CYS A 214 -16.79 1.21 2.56
CA CYS A 214 -17.59 0.28 1.75
C CYS A 214 -16.66 -0.66 0.98
#